data_AF-A0A1W9ZUT6-F1
#
_entry.id   AF-A0A1W9ZUT6-F1
#
_cell.length_a   1.000
_cell.length_b   1.000
_cell.length_c   1.000
_cell.angle_alpha   90.00
_cell.angle_beta   90.00
_cell.angle_gamma   90.00
#
_symmetry.space_group_name_H-M   'P 1'
#
loop_
_entity.id
_entity.type
_entity.pdbx_description
1 polymer ?
#
loop_
_entity_poly.entity_id
_entity_poly.type
_entity_poly.pdbx_seq_one_letter_code
_entity_poly.pdbx_strand_id
1 'polypeptide(L)'
;MNTAREIAREEILLDGMIDAVHMAVVDWHVKQQHPSASDAEIQNETLETIRSLVGDGLVKTGYRGEDGNFVPESLEQSMQELRESYVAHYDEPGEWMWSCWLELTEKGKQFAVSTAKGHQLARRENERKSLPSND
;
A
#
# COMPACT_ATOMS: atom_id res chain seq x y z
N MET A 1 -9.61 -17.97 -6.81
CA MET A 1 -9.74 -16.71 -7.57
C MET A 1 -9.47 -15.63 -6.55
N ASN A 2 -8.46 -14.78 -6.75
CA ASN A 2 -8.16 -13.73 -5.78
C ASN A 2 -9.29 -12.69 -5.85
N THR A 3 -9.77 -12.28 -4.70
CA THR A 3 -10.73 -11.18 -4.53
C THR A 3 -10.10 -9.85 -4.92
N ALA A 4 -10.93 -8.84 -5.19
CA ALA A 4 -10.48 -7.47 -5.46
C ALA A 4 -9.51 -6.96 -4.36
N ARG A 5 -9.86 -7.21 -3.09
CA ARG A 5 -8.99 -6.87 -1.95
C ARG A 5 -7.66 -7.60 -1.98
N GLU A 6 -7.64 -8.90 -2.26
CA GLU A 6 -6.38 -9.66 -2.34
C GLU A 6 -5.47 -9.15 -3.45
N ILE A 7 -6.04 -8.71 -4.58
CA ILE A 7 -5.27 -8.09 -5.66
C ILE A 7 -4.69 -6.75 -5.22
N ALA A 8 -5.50 -5.88 -4.60
CA ALA A 8 -5.03 -4.58 -4.10
C ALA A 8 -3.93 -4.75 -3.04
N ARG A 9 -4.11 -5.69 -2.09
CA ARG A 9 -3.10 -6.02 -1.07
C ARG A 9 -1.79 -6.47 -1.68
N GLU A 10 -1.84 -7.36 -2.68
CA GLU A 10 -0.64 -7.84 -3.37
C GLU A 10 0.11 -6.69 -4.04
N GLU A 11 -0.58 -5.81 -4.75
CA GLU A 11 0.04 -4.67 -5.44
C GLU A 11 0.63 -3.64 -4.47
N ILE A 12 -0.07 -3.33 -3.37
CA ILE A 12 0.45 -2.44 -2.31
C ILE A 12 1.75 -3.02 -1.71
N LEU A 13 1.79 -4.33 -1.47
CA LEU A 13 2.99 -4.98 -0.95
C LEU A 13 4.15 -4.96 -1.95
N LEU A 14 3.86 -5.06 -3.24
CA LEU A 14 4.89 -4.99 -4.28
C LEU A 14 5.48 -3.58 -4.39
N ASP A 15 4.66 -2.52 -4.36
CA ASP A 15 5.16 -1.14 -4.32
C ASP A 15 5.98 -0.88 -3.05
N GLY A 16 5.53 -1.45 -1.93
CA GLY A 16 6.20 -1.35 -0.64
C GLY A 16 7.54 -2.08 -0.52
N MET A 17 7.98 -2.81 -1.56
CA MET A 17 9.31 -3.42 -1.61
C MET A 17 10.42 -2.38 -1.84
N ILE A 18 10.09 -1.22 -2.42
CA ILE A 18 11.05 -0.15 -2.70
C ILE A 18 11.16 0.80 -1.51
N ASP A 19 10.02 1.29 -1.03
CA ASP A 19 9.92 2.22 0.10
C ASP A 19 8.52 2.16 0.73
N ALA A 20 8.30 2.82 1.88
CA ALA A 20 6.98 2.88 2.50
C ALA A 20 5.94 3.51 1.55
N VAL A 21 4.73 2.95 1.56
CA VAL A 21 3.64 3.30 0.64
C VAL A 21 2.74 4.36 1.27
N HIS A 22 2.54 5.48 0.59
CA HIS A 22 1.65 6.55 1.06
C HIS A 22 0.20 6.34 0.63
N MET A 23 -0.74 7.04 1.28
CA MET A 23 -2.17 6.82 1.12
C MET A 23 -2.71 6.94 -0.31
N ALA A 24 -2.18 7.85 -1.13
CA ALA A 24 -2.65 7.98 -2.51
C ALA A 24 -2.36 6.72 -3.37
N VAL A 25 -1.28 5.99 -3.09
CA VAL A 25 -1.00 4.72 -3.77
C VAL A 25 -1.96 3.62 -3.30
N VAL A 26 -2.24 3.56 -2.01
CA VAL A 26 -3.21 2.61 -1.43
C VAL A 26 -4.60 2.83 -2.03
N ASP A 27 -5.08 4.07 -2.02
CA ASP A 27 -6.37 4.47 -2.60
C ASP A 27 -6.45 4.14 -4.10
N TRP A 28 -5.38 4.43 -4.85
CA TRP A 28 -5.31 4.09 -6.28
C TRP A 28 -5.46 2.59 -6.52
N HIS A 29 -4.75 1.74 -5.79
CA HIS A 29 -4.86 0.28 -5.94
C HIS A 29 -6.27 -0.23 -5.66
N VAL A 30 -6.94 0.34 -4.65
CA VAL A 30 -8.33 -0.02 -4.34
C VAL A 30 -9.29 0.44 -5.45
N LYS A 31 -9.15 1.67 -5.94
CA LYS A 31 -9.95 2.20 -7.08
C LYS A 31 -9.82 1.35 -8.33
N GLN A 32 -8.60 0.90 -8.65
CA GLN A 32 -8.35 0.08 -9.83
C GLN A 32 -9.12 -1.25 -9.81
N GLN A 33 -9.44 -1.78 -8.62
CA GLN A 33 -10.23 -3.00 -8.47
C GLN A 33 -11.74 -2.75 -8.36
N HIS A 34 -12.16 -1.49 -8.21
CA HIS A 34 -13.56 -1.10 -8.00
C HIS A 34 -13.97 0.09 -8.89
N PRO A 35 -13.92 -0.04 -10.23
CA PRO A 35 -14.11 1.08 -11.16
C PRO A 35 -15.52 1.68 -11.19
N SER A 36 -16.49 1.06 -10.52
CA SER A 36 -17.88 1.53 -10.45
C SER A 36 -18.36 1.79 -9.02
N ALA A 37 -17.44 1.73 -8.05
CA ALA A 37 -17.75 2.05 -6.66
C ALA A 37 -17.86 3.56 -6.46
N SER A 38 -18.72 3.95 -5.53
CA SER A 38 -18.77 5.30 -4.99
C SER A 38 -17.55 5.61 -4.12
N ASP A 39 -17.27 6.88 -3.88
CA ASP A 39 -16.16 7.29 -3.03
C ASP A 39 -16.27 6.73 -1.61
N ALA A 40 -17.47 6.66 -1.04
CA ALA A 40 -17.71 6.06 0.27
C ALA A 40 -17.37 4.56 0.31
N GLU A 41 -17.64 3.82 -0.78
CA GLU A 41 -17.27 2.41 -0.90
C GLU A 41 -15.76 2.26 -1.03
N ILE A 42 -15.10 3.11 -1.83
CA ILE A 42 -13.63 3.14 -1.94
C ILE A 42 -12.99 3.44 -0.60
N GLN A 43 -13.45 4.46 0.11
CA GLN A 43 -12.91 4.84 1.42
C GLN A 43 -12.99 3.68 2.42
N ASN A 44 -14.17 3.04 2.52
CA ASN A 44 -14.36 1.90 3.40
C ASN A 44 -13.44 0.73 3.02
N GLU A 45 -13.36 0.40 1.73
CA GLU A 45 -12.52 -0.70 1.25
C GLU A 45 -11.02 -0.42 1.45
N THR A 46 -10.58 0.83 1.30
CA THR A 46 -9.22 1.28 1.60
C THR A 46 -8.89 1.07 3.08
N LEU A 47 -9.76 1.53 3.99
CA LEU A 47 -9.54 1.35 5.42
C LEU A 47 -9.53 -0.13 5.83
N GLU A 48 -10.43 -0.94 5.28
CA GLU A 48 -10.46 -2.39 5.52
C GLU A 48 -9.22 -3.10 4.94
N THR A 49 -8.74 -2.66 3.79
CA THR A 49 -7.49 -3.16 3.19
C THR A 49 -6.31 -2.90 4.13
N ILE A 50 -6.16 -1.69 4.65
CA ILE A 50 -5.11 -1.34 5.62
C ILE A 50 -5.23 -2.19 6.89
N ARG A 51 -6.44 -2.29 7.47
CA ARG A 51 -6.70 -3.13 8.65
C ARG A 51 -6.30 -4.58 8.40
N SER A 52 -6.61 -5.14 7.23
CA SER A 52 -6.26 -6.52 6.89
C SER A 52 -4.75 -6.73 6.75
N LEU A 53 -4.02 -5.78 6.16
CA LEU A 53 -2.56 -5.86 6.01
C LEU A 53 -1.86 -5.79 7.37
N VAL A 54 -2.30 -4.89 8.25
CA VAL A 54 -1.76 -4.75 9.60
C VAL A 54 -2.17 -5.93 10.49
N GLY A 55 -3.43 -6.39 10.40
CA GLY A 55 -3.94 -7.54 11.15
C GLY A 55 -3.20 -8.84 10.81
N ASP A 56 -2.81 -9.01 9.55
CA ASP A 56 -1.96 -10.13 9.12
C ASP A 56 -0.47 -9.90 9.44
N GLY A 57 -0.09 -8.75 10.01
CA GLY A 57 1.28 -8.41 10.37
C GLY A 57 2.20 -8.17 9.16
N LEU A 58 1.64 -7.83 8.00
CA LEU A 58 2.40 -7.62 6.76
C LEU A 58 2.96 -6.21 6.66
N VAL A 59 2.30 -5.24 7.27
CA VAL A 59 2.74 -3.83 7.28
C VAL A 59 2.59 -3.22 8.67
N LYS A 60 3.28 -2.10 8.89
CA LYS A 60 3.06 -1.17 10.00
C LYS A 60 2.54 0.15 9.43
N THR A 61 1.66 0.82 10.17
CA THR A 61 1.22 2.18 9.87
C THR A 61 2.05 3.19 10.65
N GLY A 62 2.10 4.42 10.16
CA GLY A 62 2.87 5.49 10.78
C GLY A 62 3.01 6.68 9.85
N TYR A 63 3.98 7.55 10.15
CA TYR A 63 4.23 8.77 9.42
C TYR A 63 5.72 8.91 9.06
N ARG A 64 6.04 9.91 8.22
CA ARG A 64 7.41 10.31 7.93
C ARG A 64 7.84 11.41 8.89
N GLY A 65 8.88 11.15 9.69
CA GLY A 65 9.51 12.15 10.54
C GLY A 65 10.19 13.25 9.72
N GLU A 66 10.59 14.33 10.39
CA GLU A 66 11.27 15.48 9.76
C GLU A 66 12.58 15.10 9.07
N ASP A 67 13.23 14.04 9.53
CA ASP A 67 14.45 13.47 8.96
C ASP A 67 14.18 12.50 7.78
N GLY A 68 12.91 12.32 7.40
CA GLY A 68 12.46 11.40 6.35
C GLY A 68 12.35 9.94 6.81
N ASN A 69 12.69 9.63 8.06
CA ASN A 69 12.58 8.27 8.57
C ASN A 69 11.13 7.90 8.87
N PHE A 70 10.79 6.63 8.69
CA PHE A 70 9.48 6.11 9.06
C PHE A 70 9.37 6.01 10.58
N VAL A 71 8.32 6.58 11.15
CA VAL A 71 7.99 6.50 12.57
C VAL A 71 6.72 5.68 12.72
N PRO A 72 6.78 4.47 13.30
CA PRO A 72 5.62 3.60 13.43
C PRO A 72 4.66 4.14 14.50
N GLU A 73 3.38 3.98 14.25
CA GLU A 73 2.30 4.28 15.20
C GLU A 73 1.35 3.10 15.35
N SER A 74 0.46 3.18 16.34
CA SER A 74 -0.58 2.18 16.48
C SER A 74 -1.59 2.28 15.33
N LEU A 75 -2.15 1.12 14.94
CA LEU A 75 -3.24 1.09 13.96
C LEU A 75 -4.42 1.96 14.39
N GLU A 76 -4.70 2.06 15.69
CA GLU A 76 -5.79 2.88 16.21
C GLU A 76 -5.56 4.37 15.93
N GLN A 77 -4.35 4.87 16.21
CA GLN A 77 -3.97 6.26 15.92
C GLN A 77 -4.06 6.56 14.42
N SER A 78 -3.44 5.74 13.58
CA SER A 78 -3.48 5.94 12.13
C SER A 78 -4.92 5.88 11.59
N MET A 79 -5.78 4.99 12.13
CA MET A 79 -7.19 4.91 11.73
C MET A 79 -8.02 6.09 12.23
N GLN A 80 -7.64 6.75 13.31
CA GLN A 80 -8.28 7.99 13.74
C GLN A 80 -7.92 9.13 12.79
N GLU A 81 -6.62 9.30 12.50
CA GLU A 81 -6.13 10.32 11.57
C GLU A 81 -6.71 10.15 10.16
N LEU A 82 -6.80 8.92 9.65
CA LEU A 82 -7.40 8.65 8.34
C LEU A 82 -8.89 8.99 8.28
N ARG A 83 -9.62 8.93 9.40
CA ARG A 83 -11.02 9.39 9.41
C ARG A 83 -11.11 10.91 9.33
N GLU A 84 -10.18 11.60 9.99
CA GLU A 84 -10.14 13.06 10.05
C GLU A 84 -9.57 13.68 8.78
N SER A 85 -8.67 13.00 8.08
CA SER A 85 -8.08 13.46 6.82
C SER A 85 -8.72 12.78 5.61
N TYR A 86 -8.42 11.51 5.37
CA TYR A 86 -8.82 10.78 4.16
C TYR A 86 -10.33 10.67 3.97
N VAL A 87 -11.11 10.44 5.04
CA VAL A 87 -12.57 10.33 4.92
C VAL A 87 -13.22 11.72 4.85
N ALA A 88 -12.85 12.64 5.74
CA ALA A 88 -13.50 13.95 5.84
C ALA A 88 -13.11 14.92 4.71
N HIS A 89 -11.89 14.81 4.17
CA HIS A 89 -11.33 15.71 3.15
C HIS A 89 -10.95 14.98 1.86
N TYR A 90 -11.68 13.91 1.52
CA TYR A 90 -11.34 13.03 0.40
C TYR A 90 -11.20 13.75 -0.95
N ASP A 91 -12.06 14.74 -1.22
CA ASP A 91 -12.03 15.55 -2.44
C ASP A 91 -10.85 16.53 -2.50
N GLU A 92 -10.06 16.61 -1.42
CA GLU A 92 -8.88 17.45 -1.28
C GLU A 92 -7.63 16.58 -1.06
N PRO A 93 -7.07 15.95 -2.12
CA PRO A 93 -5.93 15.04 -1.99
C PRO A 93 -4.75 15.58 -1.18
N GLY A 94 -4.52 16.89 -1.19
CA GLY A 94 -3.47 17.54 -0.42
C GLY A 94 -3.57 17.33 1.09
N GLU A 95 -4.77 17.14 1.62
CA GLU A 95 -5.04 16.97 3.05
C GLU A 95 -4.76 15.54 3.55
N TRP A 96 -4.74 14.54 2.66
CA TRP A 96 -4.70 13.13 3.09
C TRP A 96 -3.66 12.26 2.40
N MET A 97 -3.15 12.63 1.22
CA MET A 97 -2.28 11.73 0.43
C MET A 97 -1.00 11.30 1.15
N TRP A 98 -0.55 12.09 2.14
CA TRP A 98 0.64 11.88 2.96
C TRP A 98 0.35 11.64 4.45
N SER A 99 -0.93 11.60 4.84
CA SER A 99 -1.37 11.48 6.25
C SER A 99 -0.96 10.17 6.91
N CYS A 100 -0.80 9.10 6.13
CA CYS A 100 -0.36 7.81 6.64
C CYS A 100 0.56 7.12 5.62
N TRP A 101 1.50 6.34 6.16
CA TRP A 101 2.44 5.53 5.41
C TRP A 101 2.37 4.08 5.88
N LEU A 102 2.53 3.14 4.94
CA LEU A 102 2.58 1.70 5.16
C LEU A 102 3.99 1.20 4.90
N GLU A 103 4.71 0.81 5.94
CA GLU A 103 6.02 0.17 5.82
C GLU A 103 5.87 -1.35 5.95
N LEU A 104 6.48 -2.10 5.01
CA LEU A 104 6.45 -3.55 5.06
C LEU A 104 7.24 -4.08 6.26
N THR A 105 6.63 -5.05 6.95
CA THR A 105 7.38 -5.90 7.88
C THR A 105 8.22 -6.91 7.11
N GLU A 106 9.12 -7.60 7.82
CA GLU A 106 9.85 -8.73 7.23
C GLU A 106 8.89 -9.81 6.68
N LYS A 107 7.79 -10.08 7.40
CA LYS A 107 6.74 -10.98 6.94
C LYS A 107 6.06 -10.45 5.66
N GLY A 108 5.81 -9.15 5.59
CA GLY A 108 5.27 -8.48 4.40
C GLY A 108 6.16 -8.66 3.17
N LYS A 109 7.46 -8.45 3.32
CA LYS A 109 8.46 -8.63 2.25
C LYS A 109 8.49 -10.07 1.75
N GLN A 110 8.55 -11.03 2.67
CA GLN A 110 8.53 -12.46 2.34
C GLN A 110 7.23 -12.86 1.64
N PHE A 111 6.10 -12.34 2.10
CA PHE A 111 4.82 -12.57 1.45
C PHE A 111 4.82 -12.02 0.02
N ALA A 112 5.23 -10.76 -0.18
CA ALA A 112 5.25 -10.10 -1.47
C ALA A 112 6.05 -10.88 -2.53
N VAL A 113 7.23 -11.41 -2.18
CA VAL A 113 8.04 -12.20 -3.12
C VAL A 113 7.52 -13.61 -3.36
N SER A 114 6.68 -14.14 -2.46
CA SER A 114 6.08 -15.47 -2.58
C SER A 114 4.84 -15.51 -3.48
N THR A 115 4.29 -14.35 -3.86
CA THR A 115 3.11 -14.29 -4.71
C THR A 115 3.45 -14.58 -6.17
N ALA A 116 2.44 -14.89 -6.98
CA ALA A 116 2.64 -15.13 -8.41
C ALA A 116 3.21 -13.89 -9.12
N LYS A 117 2.75 -12.68 -8.77
CA LYS A 117 3.30 -11.45 -9.35
C LYS A 117 4.70 -11.13 -8.83
N GLY A 118 4.98 -11.39 -7.55
CA GLY A 118 6.34 -11.28 -6.99
C GLY A 118 7.34 -12.12 -7.78
N HIS A 119 7.00 -13.38 -8.07
CA HIS A 119 7.82 -14.25 -8.91
C HIS A 119 7.99 -13.73 -10.34
N GLN A 120 6.94 -13.17 -10.95
CA GLN A 120 7.00 -12.59 -12.30
C GLN A 120 7.90 -11.34 -12.36
N LEU A 121 7.82 -10.47 -11.36
CA LEU A 121 8.67 -9.27 -11.26
C LEU A 121 10.13 -9.65 -11.09
N ALA A 122 10.44 -10.58 -10.18
CA ALA A 122 11.80 -11.08 -10.00
C ALA A 122 12.38 -11.68 -11.30
N ARG A 123 11.55 -12.38 -12.08
CA ARG A 123 11.94 -12.90 -13.40
C ARG A 123 12.24 -11.77 -14.40
N ARG A 124 11.36 -10.77 -14.50
CA ARG A 124 11.57 -9.61 -15.40
C ARG A 124 12.83 -8.82 -15.06
N GLU A 125 13.12 -8.64 -13.77
CA GLU A 125 14.35 -7.97 -13.33
C GLU A 125 15.60 -8.76 -13.71
N ASN A 126 15.58 -10.08 -13.54
CA ASN A 126 16.69 -10.95 -13.95
C ASN A 126 16.90 -10.93 -15.47
N GLU A 127 15.82 -10.96 -16.24
CA GLU A 127 15.86 -10.83 -17.71
C GLU A 127 16.46 -9.47 -18.12
N ARG A 128 16.04 -8.37 -17.49
CA ARG A 128 16.61 -7.02 -17.72
C ARG A 128 18.11 -6.96 -17.41
N LYS A 129 18.56 -7.57 -16.31
CA LYS A 129 19.98 -7.62 -15.91
C LYS A 129 20.82 -8.53 -16.82
N SER A 130 20.19 -9.48 -17.51
CA SER A 130 20.86 -10.42 -18.42
C SER A 130 20.98 -9.93 -19.87
N LEU A 131 20.30 -8.84 -20.22
CA LEU A 131 20.45 -8.19 -21.52
C LEU A 131 21.77 -7.40 -21.55
N PRO A 132 22.63 -7.59 -22.58
CA PRO A 132 23.84 -6.79 -22.71
C PRO A 132 23.46 -5.31 -22.88
N SER A 133 24.13 -4.43 -22.13
CA SER A 133 24.06 -2.99 -22.38
C SER A 133 24.55 -2.73 -23.80
N ASN A 134 23.67 -2.22 -24.66
CA ASN A 134 24.09 -1.61 -25.92
C ASN A 134 24.73 -0.26 -25.58
N ASP A 135 26.05 -0.25 -25.41
CA ASP A 135 26.90 0.93 -25.51
C ASP A 135 27.20 1.24 -26.99
#